data_AF-A0A6J6H6X9-F1
#
_entry.id   AF-A0A6J6H6X9-F1
#
_cell.length_a   1.000
_cell.length_b   1.000
_cell.length_c   1.000
_cell.angle_alpha   90.00
_cell.angle_beta   90.00
_cell.angle_gamma   90.00
#
_symmetry.space_group_name_H-M   'P 1'
#
loop_
_entity.id
_entity.type
_entity.pdbx_description
1 polymer ?
#
loop_
_entity_poly.entity_id
_entity_poly.type
_entity_poly.pdbx_seq_one_letter_code
_entity_poly.pdbx_strand_id
1 'polypeptide(L)'
;MTQITTHPLDTTRLTRRQLHAAIGCLVGAAVADALGAPFEFQPGGTYARRFPTPVLGGAGELIGGGSFGWAPGEFTDDTQMALALATSLASGSFNAETTWNHFKAWAQTAADI
;
A
#
# COMPACT_ATOMS: atom_id res chain seq x y z
N MET A 1 26.59 -8.58 7.20
CA MET A 1 26.99 -8.15 5.84
C MET A 1 26.13 -8.95 4.86
N THR A 2 24.97 -8.41 4.49
CA THR A 2 23.97 -9.12 3.69
C THR A 2 24.46 -9.15 2.24
N GLN A 3 24.76 -10.33 1.71
CA GLN A 3 25.06 -10.47 0.29
C GLN A 3 23.81 -10.09 -0.51
N ILE A 4 23.87 -8.97 -1.22
CA ILE A 4 22.91 -8.65 -2.26
C ILE A 4 23.26 -9.55 -3.44
N THR A 5 22.47 -10.60 -3.64
CA THR A 5 22.64 -11.54 -4.74
C THR A 5 22.47 -10.81 -6.06
N THR A 6 23.50 -10.84 -6.91
CA THR A 6 23.54 -10.23 -8.25
C THR A 6 22.83 -11.05 -9.32
N HIS A 7 22.24 -12.19 -8.97
CA HIS A 7 21.42 -12.99 -9.86
C HIS A 7 19.96 -12.55 -9.78
N PRO A 8 19.25 -12.42 -10.92
CA PRO A 8 17.82 -12.17 -10.91
C PRO A 8 17.13 -13.23 -10.05
N LEU A 9 16.24 -12.79 -9.15
CA LEU A 9 15.45 -13.68 -8.32
C LEU A 9 14.60 -14.58 -9.22
N ASP A 10 14.86 -15.88 -9.21
CA ASP A 10 13.98 -16.86 -9.85
C ASP A 10 12.70 -16.98 -9.00
N THR A 11 11.64 -16.31 -9.44
CA THR A 11 10.35 -16.27 -8.74
C THR A 11 9.69 -17.64 -8.65
N THR A 12 10.10 -18.61 -9.48
CA THR A 12 9.61 -20.00 -9.41
C THR A 12 10.23 -20.79 -8.25
N ARG A 13 11.26 -20.26 -7.58
CA ARG A 13 11.97 -20.90 -6.47
C ARG A 13 11.70 -20.28 -5.10
N LEU A 14 10.75 -19.36 -5.01
CA LEU A 14 10.40 -18.76 -3.72
C LEU A 14 9.82 -19.83 -2.78
N THR A 15 10.38 -19.92 -1.57
CA THR A 15 9.78 -20.74 -0.52
C THR A 15 8.41 -20.17 -0.14
N ARG A 16 7.52 -21.02 0.40
CA ARG A 16 6.22 -20.57 0.91
C ARG A 16 6.35 -19.41 1.90
N ARG A 17 7.37 -19.43 2.76
CA ARG A 17 7.64 -18.35 3.72
C ARG A 17 8.01 -17.04 3.02
N GLN A 18 8.86 -17.08 2.00
CA GLN A 18 9.22 -15.89 1.22
C GLN A 18 8.01 -15.34 0.47
N LEU A 19 7.20 -16.20 -0.15
CA LEU A 19 5.99 -15.79 -0.84
C LEU A 19 4.98 -15.14 0.12
N HIS A 20 4.73 -15.76 1.28
CA HIS A 20 3.86 -15.16 2.31
C HIS A 20 4.38 -13.82 2.82
N ALA A 21 5.70 -13.67 3.00
CA ALA A 21 6.28 -12.40 3.42
C ALA A 21 6.16 -11.31 2.35
N ALA A 22 6.36 -11.65 1.07
CA ALA A 22 6.19 -10.72 -0.04
C ALA A 22 4.73 -10.26 -0.17
N ILE A 23 3.77 -11.18 -0.11
CA ILE A 23 2.34 -10.86 -0.12
C ILE A 23 1.97 -10.02 1.11
N GLY A 24 2.42 -10.44 2.30
CA GLY A 24 2.16 -9.72 3.54
C GLY A 24 2.74 -8.31 3.56
N CYS A 25 3.85 -8.06 2.87
CA CYS A 25 4.40 -6.72 2.72
C CYS A 25 3.48 -5.81 1.90
N LEU A 26 2.97 -6.29 0.76
CA LEU A 26 2.05 -5.52 -0.09
C LEU A 26 0.68 -5.31 0.59
N VAL A 27 0.09 -6.39 1.12
CA VAL A 27 -1.22 -6.32 1.81
C VAL A 27 -1.12 -5.51 3.09
N GLY A 28 -0.05 -5.68 3.88
CA GLY A 28 0.16 -4.95 5.11
C GLY A 28 0.35 -3.46 4.89
N ALA A 29 1.06 -3.06 3.83
CA ALA A 29 1.18 -1.66 3.42
C ALA A 29 -0.21 -1.07 3.07
N ALA A 30 -1.00 -1.76 2.25
CA ALA A 30 -2.33 -1.29 1.87
C ALA A 30 -3.30 -1.18 3.06
N VAL A 31 -3.23 -2.13 4.00
CA VAL A 31 -4.02 -2.07 5.24
C VAL A 31 -3.58 -0.89 6.11
N ALA A 32 -2.28 -0.63 6.22
CA ALA A 32 -1.75 0.47 7.03
C ALA A 32 -2.11 1.85 6.45
N ASP A 33 -2.04 1.99 5.13
CA ASP A 33 -2.50 3.15 4.37
C ASP A 33 -3.98 3.42 4.65
N ALA A 34 -4.87 2.49 4.33
CA ALA A 34 -6.32 2.68 4.52
C ALA A 34 -6.72 2.91 5.99
N LEU A 35 -5.97 2.35 6.94
CA LEU A 35 -6.17 2.58 8.37
C LEU A 35 -5.73 3.99 8.79
N GLY A 36 -4.63 4.48 8.21
CA GLY A 36 -4.01 5.76 8.54
C GLY A 36 -4.71 6.94 7.89
N ALA A 37 -5.23 6.78 6.67
CA ALA A 37 -5.81 7.87 5.86
C ALA A 37 -6.86 8.73 6.60
N PRO A 38 -7.79 8.17 7.39
CA PRO A 38 -8.75 8.98 8.17
C PRO A 38 -8.12 9.87 9.25
N PHE A 39 -6.89 9.54 9.67
CA PHE A 39 -6.16 10.20 10.75
C PHE A 39 -5.03 11.09 10.25
N GLU A 40 -4.83 11.16 8.94
CA GLU A 40 -3.85 12.06 8.34
C GLU A 40 -4.13 13.51 8.76
N PHE A 41 -3.07 14.25 9.11
CA PHE A 41 -3.11 15.61 9.64
C PHE A 41 -3.90 15.81 10.95
N GLN A 42 -4.34 14.74 11.62
CA GLN A 42 -5.01 14.83 12.92
C GLN A 42 -4.00 14.90 14.08
N PRO A 43 -4.40 15.45 15.25
CA PRO A 43 -3.55 15.43 16.43
C PRO A 43 -3.14 14.00 16.84
N GLY A 44 -1.95 13.86 17.40
CA GLY A 44 -1.47 12.59 17.95
C GLY A 44 -2.46 11.94 18.92
N GLY A 45 -2.55 10.61 18.88
CA GLY A 45 -3.45 9.82 19.71
C GLY A 45 -4.93 9.85 19.29
N THR A 46 -5.28 10.48 18.17
CA THR A 46 -6.68 10.48 17.68
C THR A 46 -7.20 9.07 17.42
N TYR A 47 -6.39 8.20 16.80
CA TYR A 47 -6.73 6.79 16.61
C TYR A 47 -7.03 6.09 17.95
N ALA A 48 -6.15 6.20 18.95
CA ALA A 48 -6.33 5.55 20.25
C ALA A 48 -7.54 6.08 21.04
N ARG A 49 -7.86 7.39 20.92
CA ARG A 49 -9.08 7.96 21.50
C ARG A 49 -10.33 7.47 20.79
N ARG A 50 -10.27 7.27 19.47
CA ARG A 50 -11.38 6.80 18.65
C ARG A 50 -11.67 5.31 18.89
N PHE A 51 -10.63 4.51 19.06
CA PHE A 51 -10.67 3.07 19.28
C PHE A 51 -9.89 2.69 20.55
N PRO A 52 -10.47 2.94 21.75
CA PRO A 52 -9.83 2.58 23.01
C PRO A 52 -9.75 1.05 23.22
N THR A 53 -10.54 0.28 22.47
CA THR A 53 -10.53 -1.18 22.40
C THR A 53 -10.68 -1.63 20.95
N PRO A 54 -10.11 -2.78 20.55
CA PRO A 54 -10.22 -3.27 19.18
C PRO A 54 -11.67 -3.44 18.70
N VAL A 55 -11.96 -3.00 17.48
CA VAL A 55 -13.29 -3.19 16.86
C VAL A 55 -13.26 -4.42 15.96
N LEU A 56 -13.97 -5.47 16.37
CA LEU A 56 -14.03 -6.74 15.64
C LEU A 56 -15.35 -6.85 14.87
N GLY A 57 -15.27 -6.94 13.54
CA GLY A 57 -16.41 -7.10 12.63
C GLY A 57 -16.73 -5.85 11.80
N GLY A 58 -17.53 -6.03 10.74
CA GLY A 58 -17.79 -4.97 9.76
C GLY A 58 -16.49 -4.48 9.11
N ALA A 59 -16.34 -3.16 8.97
CA ALA A 59 -15.10 -2.54 8.51
C ALA A 59 -14.01 -2.47 9.61
N GLY A 60 -14.29 -2.94 10.83
CA GLY A 60 -13.38 -2.79 11.97
C GLY A 60 -13.01 -1.33 12.19
N GLU A 61 -11.71 -1.04 12.12
CA GLU A 61 -11.13 0.29 12.33
C GLU A 61 -10.80 1.02 11.01
N LEU A 62 -10.99 0.35 9.86
CA LEU A 62 -10.81 0.91 8.52
C LEU A 62 -12.03 1.78 8.15
N ILE A 63 -12.21 2.88 8.88
CA ILE A 63 -13.47 3.64 8.88
C ILE A 63 -13.66 4.59 7.70
N GLY A 64 -12.62 4.86 6.90
CA GLY A 64 -12.67 5.90 5.88
C GLY A 64 -12.83 7.31 6.48
N GLY A 65 -13.18 8.30 5.65
CA GLY A 65 -13.28 9.71 6.01
C GLY A 65 -12.01 10.49 5.69
N GLY A 66 -11.52 11.30 6.64
CA GLY A 66 -10.36 12.15 6.43
C GLY A 66 -10.61 13.31 5.46
N SER A 67 -9.52 13.95 5.02
CA SER A 67 -9.55 15.19 4.22
C SER A 67 -10.22 15.02 2.85
N PHE A 68 -10.21 13.80 2.30
CA PHE A 68 -10.71 13.50 0.96
C PHE A 68 -11.98 12.64 0.95
N GLY A 69 -12.53 12.30 2.12
CA GLY A 69 -13.79 11.56 2.22
C GLY A 69 -13.69 10.10 1.75
N TRP A 70 -12.57 9.44 2.04
CA TRP A 70 -12.29 8.05 1.68
C TRP A 70 -13.39 7.09 2.12
N ALA A 71 -13.71 6.09 1.32
CA ALA A 71 -14.60 5.01 1.72
C ALA A 71 -13.93 4.10 2.78
N PRO A 72 -14.71 3.37 3.59
CA PRO A 72 -14.16 2.38 4.51
C PRO A 72 -13.26 1.35 3.79
N GLY A 73 -11.99 1.31 4.17
CA GLY A 73 -10.97 0.43 3.57
C GLY A 73 -10.38 0.90 2.24
N GLU A 74 -10.75 2.09 1.76
CA GLU A 74 -10.10 2.72 0.61
C GLU A 74 -8.68 3.17 0.98
N PHE A 75 -7.73 2.89 0.08
CA PHE A 75 -6.31 3.21 0.21
C PHE A 75 -5.95 4.43 -0.68
N THR A 76 -4.91 5.18 -0.31
CA THR A 76 -4.51 6.45 -0.94
C THR A 76 -3.41 6.28 -1.98
N ASP A 77 -2.80 7.40 -2.39
CA ASP A 77 -1.60 7.47 -3.20
C ASP A 77 -0.49 6.47 -2.81
N ASP A 78 -0.22 6.24 -1.52
CA ASP A 78 0.75 5.26 -1.03
C ASP A 78 0.57 3.88 -1.71
N THR A 79 -0.63 3.31 -1.64
CA THR A 79 -0.93 2.02 -2.26
C THR A 79 -1.12 2.13 -3.77
N GLN A 80 -1.78 3.18 -4.24
CA GLN A 80 -2.07 3.35 -5.67
C GLN A 80 -0.78 3.48 -6.50
N MET A 81 0.19 4.27 -6.02
CA MET A 81 1.51 4.40 -6.66
C MET A 81 2.36 3.13 -6.51
N ALA A 82 2.29 2.44 -5.36
CA ALA A 82 2.96 1.16 -5.19
C ALA A 82 2.46 0.11 -6.19
N LEU A 83 1.14 0.06 -6.45
CA LEU A 83 0.54 -0.82 -7.47
C LEU A 83 0.94 -0.40 -8.89
N ALA A 84 1.00 0.89 -9.19
CA ALA A 84 1.48 1.39 -10.47
C ALA A 84 2.92 0.95 -10.76
N LEU A 85 3.80 1.00 -9.75
CA LEU A 85 5.17 0.48 -9.83
C LEU A 85 5.21 -1.05 -9.95
N ALA A 86 4.47 -1.78 -9.11
CA ALA A 86 4.42 -3.24 -9.19
C ALA A 86 3.95 -3.73 -10.56
N THR A 87 2.99 -3.02 -11.17
CA THR A 87 2.48 -3.30 -12.52
C THR A 87 3.55 -3.05 -13.58
N SER A 88 4.39 -2.01 -13.44
CA SER A 88 5.50 -1.80 -14.40
C SER A 88 6.57 -2.90 -14.29
N LEU A 89 6.85 -3.36 -13.06
CA LEU A 89 7.82 -4.40 -12.75
C LEU A 89 7.35 -5.81 -13.13
N ALA A 90 6.05 -6.04 -13.30
CA ALA A 90 5.48 -7.33 -13.66
C ALA A 90 6.02 -7.88 -15.00
N SER A 91 6.58 -7.01 -15.86
CA SER A 91 7.29 -7.38 -17.09
C SER A 91 8.66 -8.05 -16.86
N GLY A 92 9.13 -8.13 -15.61
CA GLY A 92 10.37 -8.80 -15.21
C GLY A 92 11.60 -7.90 -15.16
N SER A 93 11.47 -6.61 -15.46
CA SER A 93 12.56 -5.63 -15.28
C SER A 93 12.03 -4.22 -15.03
N PHE A 94 12.86 -3.37 -14.45
CA PHE A 94 12.52 -1.96 -14.27
C PHE A 94 12.68 -1.20 -15.57
N ASN A 95 11.63 -0.48 -15.97
CA ASN A 95 11.66 0.47 -17.07
C ASN A 95 11.14 1.82 -16.57
N ALA A 96 12.00 2.85 -16.61
CA ALA A 96 11.69 4.17 -16.08
C ALA A 96 10.55 4.85 -16.84
N GLU A 97 10.51 4.73 -18.16
CA GLU A 97 9.47 5.33 -19.00
C GLU A 97 8.10 4.69 -18.75
N THR A 98 8.05 3.37 -18.65
CA THR A 98 6.82 2.62 -18.35
C THR A 98 6.29 2.99 -16.96
N THR A 99 7.17 3.02 -15.97
CA THR A 99 6.82 3.42 -14.60
C THR A 99 6.30 4.85 -14.57
N TRP A 100 6.96 5.77 -15.26
CA TRP A 100 6.54 7.16 -15.37
C TRP A 100 5.17 7.31 -16.06
N ASN A 101 4.92 6.52 -17.11
CA ASN A 101 3.63 6.52 -17.78
C ASN A 101 2.50 6.02 -16.87
N HIS A 102 2.75 5.02 -16.03
CA HIS A 102 1.77 4.60 -15.02
C HIS A 102 1.49 5.69 -13.98
N PHE A 103 2.54 6.37 -13.48
CA PHE A 103 2.34 7.48 -12.53
C PHE A 103 1.58 8.65 -13.13
N LYS A 104 1.88 9.04 -14.38
CA LYS A 104 1.10 10.06 -15.08
C LYS A 104 -0.37 9.66 -15.28
N ALA A 105 -0.62 8.39 -15.60
CA ALA A 105 -1.99 7.89 -15.78
C ALA A 105 -2.76 7.92 -14.46
N TRP A 106 -2.14 7.45 -13.36
CA TRP A 106 -2.69 7.55 -12.02
C TRP A 106 -3.02 9.00 -11.62
N ALA A 107 -2.08 9.91 -11.85
CA ALA A 107 -2.21 11.32 -11.49
C ALA A 107 -3.39 12.04 -12.17
N GLN A 108 -3.91 11.53 -13.30
CA GLN A 108 -5.08 12.10 -13.95
C GLN A 108 -6.40 11.80 -13.21
N THR A 109 -6.38 10.86 -12.28
CA THR A 109 -7.56 10.34 -11.57
C THR A 109 -7.43 10.36 -10.05
N ALA A 110 -6.25 10.72 -9.53
CA ALA A 110 -5.96 10.73 -8.10
C ALA A 110 -6.82 11.77 -7.37
N ALA A 111 -7.32 11.40 -6.19
CA ALA A 111 -8.22 12.23 -5.40
C ALA A 111 -7.47 13.23 -4.49
N ASP A 112 -6.17 13.02 -4.31
CA ASP A 112 -5.31 13.57 -3.28
C ASP A 112 -4.08 14.33 -3.83
N ILE A 113 -4.09 14.71 -5.11
CA ILE A 113 -3.04 15.54 -5.75
C ILE A 113 -3.57 16.75 -6.52
#